data_AF-A0A7Y7RRA1-F1
#
_entry.id   AF-A0A7Y7RRA1-F1
#
_cell.length_a   1.000
_cell.length_b   1.000
_cell.length_c   1.000
_cell.angle_alpha   90.00
_cell.angle_beta   90.00
_cell.angle_gamma   90.00
#
_symmetry.space_group_name_H-M   'P 1'
#
loop_
_entity.id
_entity.type
_entity.pdbx_description
1 polymer ?
#
loop_
_entity_poly.entity_id
_entity_poly.type
_entity_poly.pdbx_seq_one_letter_code
_entity_poly.pdbx_strand_id
1 'polypeptide(L)'
;MSGIMEKGLRYRIDHPLLKDVWIINGEIYYHNIGWISSDDGSEASIQGRIIFSSCDGLFEVPQAWSGQINVSGMSVMFPDGAGRFPVYLDEESRSSKRKAQRKLYESECHRFNHKLNSIVSEVFRRLDVPIVAEAKLALVDMLKSLQFRFERDISIIRLGGYFKGLEAVSALKNADISMLWIQVQCLAEMGLALAACREKNSL
;
A
#
# COMPACT_ATOMS: atom_id res chain seq x y z
N MET A 1 10.73 -6.62 -29.00
CA MET A 1 9.33 -6.37 -28.63
C MET A 1 8.95 -5.03 -29.22
N SER A 2 7.87 -4.99 -29.99
CA SER A 2 7.32 -3.79 -30.63
C SER A 2 7.15 -2.68 -29.59
N GLY A 3 7.69 -1.49 -29.82
CA GLY A 3 7.60 -0.35 -28.89
C GLY A 3 6.21 0.31 -28.84
N ILE A 4 5.16 -0.42 -29.20
CA ILE A 4 3.82 0.09 -29.53
C ILE A 4 2.77 -0.87 -28.95
N MET A 5 1.68 -0.34 -28.39
CA MET A 5 0.56 -1.11 -27.87
C MET A 5 -0.22 -1.82 -29.00
N GLU A 6 -0.63 -3.06 -28.78
CA GLU A 6 -1.37 -3.89 -29.72
C GLU A 6 -2.88 -3.85 -29.41
N LYS A 7 -3.71 -3.94 -30.46
CA LYS A 7 -5.16 -3.98 -30.30
C LYS A 7 -5.61 -5.27 -29.62
N GLY A 8 -6.65 -5.18 -28.80
CA GLY A 8 -7.26 -6.29 -28.06
C GLY A 8 -6.58 -6.62 -26.74
N LEU A 9 -5.44 -5.99 -26.45
CA LEU A 9 -4.67 -6.23 -25.24
C LEU A 9 -4.92 -5.16 -24.17
N ARG A 10 -4.79 -5.57 -22.90
CA ARG A 10 -4.97 -4.70 -21.74
C ARG A 10 -3.62 -4.21 -21.24
N TYR A 11 -3.48 -2.90 -21.09
CA TYR A 11 -2.25 -2.26 -20.63
C TYR A 11 -2.46 -1.48 -19.34
N ARG A 12 -1.40 -1.31 -18.56
CA ARG A 12 -1.37 -0.49 -17.34
C ARG A 12 -0.28 0.56 -17.40
N ILE A 13 -0.53 1.68 -16.73
CA ILE A 13 0.44 2.76 -16.54
C ILE A 13 1.12 2.54 -15.18
N ASP A 14 2.45 2.52 -15.14
CA ASP A 14 3.22 2.41 -13.88
C ASP A 14 3.26 3.76 -13.16
N HIS A 15 2.11 4.22 -12.69
CA HIS A 15 1.95 5.46 -11.95
C HIS A 15 1.04 5.24 -10.73
N PRO A 16 1.43 5.66 -9.50
CA PRO A 16 0.65 5.40 -8.28
C PRO A 16 -0.80 5.89 -8.31
N LEU A 17 -1.04 7.01 -9.01
CA LEU A 17 -2.39 7.57 -9.19
C LEU A 17 -3.20 6.81 -10.27
N LEU A 18 -2.56 6.11 -11.20
CA LEU A 18 -3.20 5.37 -12.30
C LEU A 18 -3.03 3.84 -12.15
N LYS A 19 -2.73 3.35 -10.94
CA LYS A 19 -3.18 2.01 -10.54
C LYS A 19 -4.69 1.96 -10.81
N ASP A 20 -5.37 0.83 -10.83
CA ASP A 20 -6.81 0.76 -11.15
C ASP A 20 -7.26 1.27 -12.55
N VAL A 21 -6.50 2.10 -13.27
CA VAL A 21 -6.77 2.50 -14.65
C VAL A 21 -6.15 1.49 -15.63
N TRP A 22 -6.89 1.19 -16.70
CA TRP A 22 -6.45 0.31 -17.80
C TRP A 22 -6.59 1.00 -19.15
N ILE A 23 -5.68 0.69 -20.08
CA ILE A 23 -5.80 1.08 -21.48
C ILE A 23 -6.15 -0.17 -22.29
N ILE A 24 -7.24 -0.14 -23.05
CA ILE A 24 -7.63 -1.22 -23.97
C ILE A 24 -8.04 -0.56 -25.28
N ASN A 25 -7.41 -0.93 -26.40
CA ASN A 25 -7.72 -0.35 -27.72
C ASN A 25 -7.64 1.19 -27.80
N GLY A 26 -6.86 1.84 -26.94
CA GLY A 26 -6.80 3.30 -26.87
C GLY A 26 -7.89 3.93 -25.99
N GLU A 27 -8.78 3.15 -25.38
CA GLU A 27 -9.77 3.64 -24.42
C GLU A 27 -9.26 3.49 -22.98
N ILE A 28 -9.69 4.39 -22.08
CA ILE A 28 -9.29 4.43 -20.67
C ILE A 28 -10.41 3.87 -19.80
N TYR A 29 -10.13 2.71 -19.21
CA TYR A 29 -11.06 1.99 -18.34
C TYR A 29 -10.71 2.20 -16.87
N TYR A 30 -11.54 3.00 -16.20
CA TYR A 30 -11.76 3.04 -14.75
C TYR A 30 -13.13 3.68 -14.57
N HIS A 31 -14.20 2.90 -14.41
CA HIS A 31 -15.58 3.43 -14.52
C HIS A 31 -15.85 4.22 -15.83
N ASN A 32 -15.21 3.86 -16.96
CA ASN A 32 -15.37 4.49 -18.28
C ASN A 32 -15.07 6.00 -18.34
N ILE A 33 -13.94 6.43 -17.77
CA ILE A 33 -13.61 7.85 -17.59
C ILE A 33 -12.82 8.52 -18.72
N GLY A 34 -12.59 7.90 -19.89
CA GLY A 34 -11.89 8.60 -20.97
C GLY A 34 -11.38 7.76 -22.15
N TRP A 35 -10.66 8.41 -23.07
CA TRP A 35 -10.02 7.80 -24.24
C TRP A 35 -8.70 8.50 -24.59
N ILE A 36 -7.87 7.84 -25.39
CA ILE A 36 -6.67 8.43 -26.01
C ILE A 36 -7.08 8.96 -27.38
N SER A 37 -6.92 10.26 -27.59
CA SER A 37 -7.14 10.92 -28.89
C SER A 37 -5.81 11.16 -29.58
N SER A 38 -5.72 10.84 -30.86
CA SER A 38 -4.55 11.17 -31.70
C SER A 38 -4.49 12.66 -32.01
N ASP A 39 -3.34 13.13 -32.48
CA ASP A 39 -3.14 14.56 -32.82
C ASP A 39 -3.99 15.05 -34.01
N ASP A 40 -4.51 14.14 -34.82
CA ASP A 40 -5.49 14.41 -35.89
C ASP A 40 -6.96 14.42 -35.41
N GLY A 41 -7.20 14.21 -34.12
CA GLY A 41 -8.52 14.24 -33.49
C GLY A 41 -9.33 12.94 -33.63
N SER A 42 -8.76 11.86 -34.16
CA SER A 42 -9.45 10.56 -34.17
C SER A 42 -9.62 9.99 -32.75
N GLU A 43 -10.78 9.37 -32.49
CA GLU A 43 -11.07 8.69 -31.23
C GLU A 43 -10.43 7.30 -31.20
N ALA A 44 -9.92 6.90 -30.03
CA ALA A 44 -9.26 5.62 -29.77
C ALA A 44 -7.98 5.37 -30.59
N SER A 45 -6.91 6.08 -30.19
CA SER A 45 -5.55 5.87 -30.69
C SER A 45 -4.65 5.20 -29.66
N ILE A 46 -3.61 4.49 -30.11
CA ILE A 46 -2.54 3.93 -29.25
C ILE A 46 -1.39 4.93 -29.00
N GLN A 47 -1.52 6.14 -29.53
CA GLN A 47 -0.62 7.28 -29.33
C GLN A 47 -1.42 8.58 -29.34
N GLY A 48 -1.02 9.56 -28.52
CA GLY A 48 -1.69 10.86 -28.47
C GLY A 48 -1.96 11.29 -27.04
N ARG A 49 -3.13 11.89 -26.77
CA ARG A 49 -3.46 12.50 -25.50
C ARG A 49 -4.55 11.74 -24.78
N ILE A 50 -4.34 11.41 -23.51
CA ILE A 50 -5.42 10.91 -22.65
C ILE A 50 -6.36 12.09 -22.38
N ILE A 51 -7.62 11.92 -22.76
CA ILE A 51 -8.72 12.80 -22.45
C ILE A 51 -9.56 12.08 -21.40
N PHE A 52 -9.64 12.65 -20.20
CA PHE A 52 -10.58 12.18 -19.19
C PHE A 52 -11.90 12.92 -19.35
N SER A 53 -12.98 12.18 -19.59
CA SER A 53 -14.35 12.67 -19.58
C SER A 53 -15.05 12.15 -18.34
N SER A 54 -15.47 13.05 -17.46
CA SER A 54 -16.46 12.74 -16.42
C SER A 54 -17.80 12.48 -17.13
N CYS A 55 -18.05 11.24 -17.55
CA CYS A 55 -19.29 10.89 -18.25
C CYS A 55 -20.52 10.99 -17.31
N ASP A 56 -20.35 10.78 -16.00
CA ASP A 56 -21.49 10.55 -15.11
C ASP A 56 -21.56 11.49 -13.89
N GLY A 57 -20.62 12.44 -13.73
CA GLY A 57 -20.55 13.32 -12.55
C GLY A 57 -20.28 12.61 -11.21
N LEU A 58 -20.14 11.28 -11.23
CA LEU A 58 -19.87 10.41 -10.08
C LEU A 58 -18.38 10.38 -9.70
N PHE A 59 -17.51 10.92 -10.55
CA PHE A 59 -16.07 10.95 -10.33
C PHE A 59 -15.50 12.30 -10.76
N GLU A 60 -15.07 13.10 -9.79
CA GLU A 60 -14.25 14.28 -10.06
C GLU A 60 -12.85 13.81 -10.49
N VAL A 61 -12.51 14.05 -11.75
CA VAL A 61 -11.15 13.82 -12.25
C VAL A 61 -10.21 14.68 -11.40
N PRO A 62 -9.24 14.09 -10.68
CA PRO A 62 -8.27 14.84 -9.90
C PRO A 62 -7.62 15.92 -10.75
N GLN A 63 -7.40 17.13 -10.22
CA GLN A 63 -6.79 18.23 -10.99
C GLN A 63 -5.41 17.87 -11.56
N ALA A 64 -4.70 16.92 -10.95
CA ALA A 64 -3.45 16.36 -11.47
C ALA A 64 -3.63 15.59 -12.80
N TRP A 65 -4.84 15.13 -13.10
CA TRP A 65 -5.22 14.38 -14.31
C TRP A 65 -6.00 15.24 -15.30
N SER A 66 -6.48 16.43 -14.90
CA SER A 66 -7.19 17.35 -15.80
C SER A 66 -6.27 18.04 -16.80
N GLY A 67 -4.95 17.85 -16.68
CA GLY A 67 -3.97 18.25 -17.68
C GLY A 67 -3.64 17.12 -18.66
N GLN A 68 -3.23 17.50 -19.86
CA GLN A 68 -2.97 16.60 -20.99
C GLN A 68 -1.87 15.58 -20.66
N ILE A 69 -2.24 14.31 -20.42
CA ILE A 69 -1.28 13.22 -20.28
C ILE A 69 -0.96 12.71 -21.69
N ASN A 70 0.31 12.83 -22.10
CA ASN A 70 0.76 12.41 -23.42
C ASN A 70 1.15 10.93 -23.39
N VAL A 71 0.68 10.16 -24.35
CA VAL A 71 0.98 8.74 -24.58
C VAL A 71 1.83 8.61 -25.83
N SER A 72 3.03 8.05 -25.68
CA SER A 72 3.97 7.81 -26.78
C SER A 72 4.49 6.37 -26.70
N GLY A 73 3.87 5.47 -27.47
CA GLY A 73 4.19 4.05 -27.45
C GLY A 73 3.91 3.44 -26.08
N MET A 74 4.88 2.71 -25.52
CA MET A 74 4.78 2.07 -24.20
C MET A 74 5.13 3.02 -23.04
N SER A 75 4.70 4.27 -23.10
CA SER A 75 4.97 5.25 -22.05
C SER A 75 4.00 6.42 -22.04
N VAL A 76 3.79 7.00 -20.85
CA VAL A 76 3.02 8.24 -20.67
C VAL A 76 3.85 9.31 -19.98
N MET A 77 3.49 10.57 -20.21
CA MET A 77 4.14 11.74 -19.60
C MET A 77 3.06 12.69 -19.08
N PHE A 78 3.17 13.01 -17.80
CA PHE A 78 2.24 13.94 -17.14
C PHE A 78 2.62 15.40 -17.43
N PRO A 79 1.64 16.31 -17.45
CA PRO A 79 1.83 17.73 -17.76
C PRO A 79 2.63 18.49 -16.70
N ASP A 80 2.75 17.93 -15.50
CA ASP A 80 3.54 18.48 -14.39
C ASP A 80 5.06 18.25 -14.54
N GLY A 81 5.48 17.50 -15.56
CA GLY A 81 6.89 17.18 -15.81
C GLY A 81 7.46 16.16 -14.82
N ALA A 82 6.63 15.44 -14.05
CA ALA A 82 7.06 14.43 -13.08
C ALA A 82 7.82 13.23 -13.68
N GLY A 83 7.92 13.16 -15.01
CA GLY A 83 8.74 12.20 -15.73
C GLY A 83 7.94 11.35 -16.71
N ARG A 84 8.63 10.41 -17.33
CA ARG A 84 8.08 9.44 -18.29
C ARG A 84 7.79 8.12 -17.56
N PHE A 85 6.53 7.72 -17.51
CA PHE A 85 6.08 6.50 -16.85
C PHE A 85 5.85 5.39 -17.88
N PRO A 86 6.32 4.15 -17.64
CA PRO A 86 6.13 3.07 -18.58
C PRO A 86 4.68 2.60 -18.62
N VAL A 87 4.24 2.20 -19.81
CA VAL A 87 3.02 1.42 -20.03
C VAL A 87 3.46 -0.03 -20.25
N TYR A 88 2.79 -0.99 -19.62
CA TYR A 88 3.12 -2.40 -19.73
C TYR A 88 1.88 -3.25 -19.95
N LEU A 89 2.05 -4.39 -20.62
CA LEU A 89 0.96 -5.32 -20.85
C LEU A 89 0.51 -5.92 -19.51
N ASP A 90 -0.80 -5.92 -19.24
CA ASP A 90 -1.36 -6.44 -17.98
C ASP A 90 -1.08 -7.95 -17.85
N GLU A 91 -0.93 -8.68 -18.96
CA GLU A 91 -0.48 -10.08 -18.94
C GLU A 91 1.03 -10.24 -18.64
N GLU A 92 1.85 -9.22 -18.91
CA GLU A 92 3.25 -9.15 -18.46
C GLU A 92 3.37 -8.80 -16.96
N SER A 93 2.27 -8.47 -16.28
CA SER A 93 2.24 -8.12 -14.85
C SER A 93 2.51 -9.28 -13.87
N ARG A 94 3.03 -10.42 -14.37
CA ARG A 94 3.67 -11.44 -13.54
C ARG A 94 5.15 -11.56 -13.84
N SER A 95 5.89 -10.44 -13.75
CA SER A 95 7.33 -10.57 -13.49
C SER A 95 7.49 -11.38 -12.19
N SER A 96 8.18 -12.52 -12.29
CA SER A 96 8.39 -13.45 -11.17
C SER A 96 8.92 -12.73 -9.92
N LYS A 97 9.65 -11.62 -10.12
CA LYS A 97 10.16 -10.74 -9.08
C LYS A 97 9.07 -9.93 -8.35
N ARG A 98 8.17 -9.20 -9.05
CA ARG A 98 7.07 -8.47 -8.37
C ARG A 98 6.08 -9.42 -7.68
N LYS A 99 5.82 -10.61 -8.26
CA LYS A 99 5.02 -11.66 -7.59
C LYS A 99 5.71 -12.22 -6.35
N ALA A 100 7.01 -12.48 -6.40
CA ALA A 100 7.79 -12.93 -5.25
C ALA A 100 7.86 -11.87 -4.15
N GLN A 101 8.05 -10.59 -4.52
CA GLN A 101 8.07 -9.46 -3.58
C GLN A 101 6.72 -9.22 -2.92
N ARG A 102 5.61 -9.33 -3.67
CA ARG A 102 4.26 -9.27 -3.10
C ARG A 102 4.00 -10.43 -2.14
N LYS A 103 4.35 -11.65 -2.54
CA LYS A 103 4.23 -12.83 -1.68
C LYS A 103 5.08 -12.71 -0.41
N LEU A 104 6.28 -12.13 -0.52
CA LEU A 104 7.14 -11.83 0.62
C LEU A 104 6.49 -10.80 1.55
N TYR A 105 5.99 -9.69 1.01
CA TYR A 105 5.28 -8.67 1.80
C TYR A 105 4.04 -9.23 2.51
N GLU A 106 3.20 -10.00 1.80
CA GLU A 106 2.03 -10.67 2.37
C GLU A 106 2.43 -11.65 3.49
N SER A 107 3.48 -12.44 3.28
CA SER A 107 4.06 -13.33 4.30
C SER A 107 4.51 -12.56 5.55
N GLU A 108 5.25 -11.46 5.38
CA GLU A 108 5.70 -10.63 6.50
C GLU A 108 4.53 -9.94 7.21
N CYS A 109 3.47 -9.53 6.49
CA CYS A 109 2.25 -9.00 7.09
C CYS A 109 1.54 -10.05 7.95
N HIS A 110 1.43 -11.28 7.45
CA HIS A 110 0.85 -12.38 8.22
C HIS A 110 1.67 -12.69 9.48
N ARG A 111 3.00 -12.75 9.37
CA ARG A 111 3.89 -12.99 10.52
C ARG A 111 3.76 -11.89 11.58
N PHE A 112 3.78 -10.62 11.15
CA PHE A 112 3.62 -9.46 12.03
C PHE A 112 2.26 -9.49 12.76
N ASN A 113 1.16 -9.66 12.02
CA ASN A 113 -0.18 -9.69 12.61
C ASN A 113 -0.38 -10.88 13.56
N HIS A 114 0.19 -12.04 13.23
CA HIS A 114 0.17 -13.20 14.12
C HIS A 114 0.92 -12.92 15.43
N LYS A 115 2.14 -12.33 15.35
CA LYS A 115 2.92 -11.97 16.54
C LYS A 115 2.23 -10.91 17.38
N LEU A 116 1.65 -9.88 16.76
CA LEU A 116 0.85 -8.86 17.42
C LEU A 116 -0.31 -9.49 18.20
N ASN A 117 -1.12 -10.33 17.55
CA ASN A 117 -2.26 -10.98 18.19
C ASN A 117 -1.83 -11.92 19.33
N SER A 118 -0.68 -12.57 19.20
CA SER A 118 -0.09 -13.38 20.26
C SER A 118 0.28 -12.54 21.49
N ILE A 119 0.90 -11.37 21.30
CA ILE A 119 1.24 -10.45 22.40
C ILE A 119 -0.05 -9.97 23.08
N VAL A 120 -1.04 -9.52 22.32
CA VAL A 120 -2.33 -9.05 22.86
C VAL A 120 -3.01 -10.15 23.67
N SER A 121 -3.13 -11.34 23.11
CA SER A 121 -3.77 -12.48 23.78
C SER A 121 -3.05 -12.82 25.08
N GLU A 122 -1.72 -12.76 25.06
CA GLU A 122 -0.89 -13.09 26.21
C GLU A 122 -0.98 -12.01 27.32
N VAL A 123 -1.09 -10.73 26.96
CA VAL A 123 -1.34 -9.65 27.94
C VAL A 123 -2.66 -9.90 28.66
N PHE A 124 -3.76 -10.09 27.91
CA PHE A 124 -5.07 -10.29 28.52
C PHE A 124 -5.18 -11.61 29.29
N ARG A 125 -4.50 -12.67 28.83
CA ARG A 125 -4.41 -13.93 29.57
C ARG A 125 -3.73 -13.76 30.93
N ARG A 126 -2.68 -12.92 31.01
CA ARG A 126 -1.95 -12.67 32.27
C ARG A 126 -2.66 -11.72 33.21
N LEU A 127 -3.41 -10.76 32.68
CA LEU A 127 -4.16 -9.81 33.50
C LEU A 127 -5.32 -10.47 34.24
N ASP A 128 -5.79 -11.64 33.78
CA ASP A 128 -6.91 -12.38 34.36
C ASP A 128 -8.19 -11.53 34.53
N VAL A 129 -8.37 -10.57 33.63
CA VAL A 129 -9.54 -9.68 33.58
C VAL A 129 -10.40 -9.98 32.37
N PRO A 130 -11.73 -9.73 32.45
CA PRO A 130 -12.60 -9.76 31.28
C PRO A 130 -12.05 -8.86 30.17
N ILE A 131 -12.03 -9.38 28.94
CA ILE A 131 -11.52 -8.64 27.79
C ILE A 131 -12.46 -7.48 27.49
N VAL A 132 -12.04 -6.27 27.86
CA VAL A 132 -12.66 -5.02 27.44
C VAL A 132 -12.22 -4.73 26.00
N ALA A 133 -13.18 -4.60 25.08
CA ALA A 133 -12.92 -4.47 23.65
C ALA A 133 -12.07 -3.23 23.33
N GLU A 134 -12.36 -2.12 24.00
CA GLU A 134 -11.66 -0.84 23.87
C GLU A 134 -10.20 -0.95 24.32
N ALA A 135 -9.95 -1.60 25.46
CA ALA A 135 -8.60 -1.82 25.96
C ALA A 135 -7.79 -2.72 25.00
N LYS A 136 -8.43 -3.73 24.43
CA LYS A 136 -7.83 -4.62 23.44
C LYS A 136 -7.47 -3.85 22.16
N LEU A 137 -8.39 -3.04 21.64
CA LEU A 137 -8.16 -2.22 20.45
C LEU A 137 -7.04 -1.21 20.68
N ALA A 138 -7.01 -0.52 21.82
CA ALA A 138 -5.94 0.43 22.14
C ALA A 138 -4.56 -0.24 22.16
N LEU A 139 -4.45 -1.44 22.74
CA LEU A 139 -3.20 -2.20 22.72
C LEU A 139 -2.82 -2.67 21.30
N VAL A 140 -3.79 -3.14 20.52
CA VAL A 140 -3.60 -3.50 19.11
C VAL A 140 -3.06 -2.31 18.32
N ASP A 141 -3.64 -1.12 18.47
CA ASP A 141 -3.22 0.07 17.73
C ASP A 141 -1.79 0.49 18.09
N MET A 142 -1.46 0.50 19.39
CA MET A 142 -0.09 0.76 19.85
C MET A 142 0.92 -0.24 19.25
N LEU A 143 0.61 -1.53 19.25
CA LEU A 143 1.49 -2.55 18.68
C LEU A 143 1.56 -2.46 17.15
N LYS A 144 0.44 -2.17 16.49
CA LYS A 144 0.33 -2.11 15.03
C LYS A 144 1.12 -0.94 14.46
N SER A 145 1.24 0.16 15.19
CA SER A 145 2.06 1.31 14.78
C SER A 145 3.55 1.00 14.65
N LEU A 146 4.06 -0.08 15.28
CA LEU A 146 5.46 -0.51 15.14
C LEU A 146 5.84 -0.92 13.71
N GLN A 147 4.87 -1.16 12.83
CA GLN A 147 5.12 -1.40 11.41
C GLN A 147 5.54 -0.13 10.63
N PHE A 148 5.37 1.06 11.23
CA PHE A 148 5.66 2.34 10.59
C PHE A 148 6.92 2.96 11.18
N ARG A 149 7.91 3.22 10.32
CA ARG A 149 9.23 3.72 10.72
C ARG A 149 9.16 5.04 11.50
N PHE A 150 8.25 5.93 11.12
CA PHE A 150 8.12 7.27 11.71
C PHE A 150 7.37 7.28 13.05
N GLU A 151 6.51 6.30 13.32
CA GLU A 151 5.75 6.22 14.59
C GLU A 151 6.43 5.34 15.62
N ARG A 152 7.27 4.41 15.17
CA ARG A 152 7.81 3.33 16.00
C ARG A 152 8.46 3.81 17.29
N ASP A 153 9.29 4.84 17.25
CA ASP A 153 10.03 5.28 18.43
C ASP A 153 9.08 5.88 19.49
N ILE A 154 8.06 6.62 19.04
CA ILE A 154 6.98 7.13 19.91
C ILE A 154 6.17 5.96 20.48
N SER A 155 5.88 4.95 19.66
CA SER A 155 5.09 3.80 20.08
C SER A 155 5.83 2.87 21.05
N ILE A 156 7.15 2.72 20.91
CA ILE A 156 8.00 2.05 21.89
C ILE A 156 7.89 2.75 23.25
N ILE A 157 7.98 4.09 23.27
CA ILE A 157 7.82 4.87 24.51
C ILE A 157 6.43 4.64 25.11
N ARG A 158 5.36 4.70 24.31
CA ARG A 158 3.98 4.47 24.77
C ARG A 158 3.77 3.07 25.33
N LEU A 159 4.29 2.04 24.65
CA LEU A 159 4.22 0.64 25.12
C LEU A 159 5.03 0.43 26.39
N GLY A 160 6.18 1.08 26.51
CA GLY A 160 6.98 1.08 27.74
C GLY A 160 6.19 1.69 28.92
N GLY A 161 5.55 2.84 28.69
CA GLY A 161 4.65 3.48 29.66
C GLY A 161 3.45 2.60 30.04
N TYR A 162 2.83 1.95 29.05
CA TYR A 162 1.72 1.02 29.27
C TYR A 162 2.11 -0.13 30.19
N PHE A 163 3.22 -0.84 29.91
CA PHE A 163 3.67 -1.94 30.76
C PHE A 163 4.15 -1.47 32.14
N LYS A 164 4.77 -0.30 32.24
CA LYS A 164 5.11 0.30 33.54
C LYS A 164 3.87 0.63 34.37
N GLY A 165 2.80 1.10 33.72
CA GLY A 165 1.50 1.29 34.37
C GLY A 165 0.95 -0.02 34.93
N LEU A 166 1.00 -1.11 34.15
CA LEU A 166 0.56 -2.44 34.59
C LEU A 166 1.43 -3.01 35.74
N GLU A 167 2.73 -2.69 35.77
CA GLU A 167 3.61 -3.00 36.90
C GLU A 167 3.18 -2.24 38.16
N ALA A 168 2.93 -0.94 38.04
CA ALA A 168 2.62 -0.05 39.15
C ALA A 168 1.31 -0.43 39.86
N VAL A 169 0.32 -0.91 39.10
CA VAL A 169 -0.94 -1.42 39.67
C VAL A 169 -0.87 -2.90 40.07
N SER A 170 0.32 -3.52 40.05
CA SER A 170 0.56 -4.93 40.35
C SER A 170 -0.28 -5.90 39.51
N ALA A 171 -0.75 -5.47 38.33
CA ALA A 171 -1.52 -6.31 37.43
C ALA A 171 -0.64 -7.32 36.67
N LEU A 172 0.65 -7.01 36.49
CA LEU A 172 1.65 -7.92 35.93
C LEU A 172 2.93 -7.89 36.76
N LYS A 173 3.56 -9.06 36.92
CA LYS A 173 4.86 -9.16 37.59
C LYS A 173 5.98 -8.67 36.65
N ASN A 174 7.09 -8.22 37.23
CA ASN A 174 8.24 -7.75 36.47
C ASN A 174 8.77 -8.80 35.46
N ALA A 175 8.77 -10.08 35.83
CA ALA A 175 9.15 -11.18 34.95
C ALA A 175 8.22 -11.30 33.72
N ASP A 176 6.91 -11.14 33.92
CA ASP A 176 5.93 -11.17 32.82
C ASP A 176 6.12 -9.99 31.86
N ILE A 177 6.36 -8.80 32.42
CA ILE A 177 6.63 -7.58 31.65
C ILE A 177 7.91 -7.74 30.83
N SER A 178 8.97 -8.26 31.43
CA SER A 178 10.24 -8.49 30.75
C SER A 178 10.07 -9.44 29.56
N MET A 179 9.32 -10.53 29.73
CA MET A 179 9.01 -11.45 28.62
C MET A 179 8.15 -10.81 27.53
N LEU A 180 7.10 -10.07 27.92
CA LEU A 180 6.26 -9.34 26.97
C LEU A 180 7.06 -8.31 26.19
N TRP A 181 8.01 -7.64 26.85
CA TRP A 181 8.89 -6.66 26.22
C TRP A 181 9.80 -7.26 25.17
N ILE A 182 10.38 -8.43 25.43
CA ILE A 182 11.14 -9.20 24.43
C ILE A 182 10.27 -9.47 23.20
N GLN A 183 9.01 -9.85 23.40
CA GLN A 183 8.10 -10.08 22.29
C GLN A 183 7.78 -8.81 21.49
N VAL A 184 7.64 -7.67 22.17
CA VAL A 184 7.44 -6.36 21.53
C VAL A 184 8.67 -5.93 20.73
N GLN A 185 9.89 -6.18 21.24
CA GLN A 185 11.12 -5.93 20.50
C GLN A 185 11.17 -6.78 19.22
N CYS A 186 10.86 -8.08 19.30
CA CYS A 186 10.74 -8.92 18.10
C CYS A 186 9.68 -8.39 17.12
N LEU A 187 8.54 -7.89 17.61
CA LEU A 187 7.52 -7.29 16.76
C LEU A 187 8.03 -6.01 16.07
N ALA A 188 8.79 -5.18 16.77
CA ALA A 188 9.41 -3.98 16.21
C ALA A 188 10.43 -4.29 15.11
N GLU A 189 11.22 -5.36 15.27
CA GLU A 189 12.12 -5.87 14.22
C GLU A 189 11.36 -6.36 12.99
N MET A 190 10.25 -7.08 13.18
CA MET A 190 9.36 -7.48 12.08
C MET A 190 8.75 -6.25 11.38
N GLY A 191 8.42 -5.21 12.14
CA GLY A 191 7.93 -3.93 11.61
C GLY A 191 8.96 -3.24 10.70
N LEU A 192 10.25 -3.29 11.04
CA LEU A 192 11.34 -2.80 10.19
C LEU A 192 11.43 -3.55 8.87
N ALA A 193 11.33 -4.88 8.90
CA ALA A 193 11.35 -5.71 7.70
C ALA A 193 10.17 -5.38 6.77
N LEU A 194 8.99 -5.14 7.35
CA LEU A 194 7.80 -4.69 6.62
C LEU A 194 7.98 -3.32 5.98
N ALA A 195 8.51 -2.35 6.73
CA ALA A 195 8.78 -1.01 6.21
C ALA A 195 9.77 -1.06 5.02
N ALA A 196 10.84 -1.86 5.14
CA ALA A 196 11.80 -2.05 4.07
C ALA A 196 11.20 -2.75 2.83
N CYS A 197 10.24 -3.66 3.01
CA CYS A 197 9.50 -4.26 1.90
C CYS A 197 8.60 -3.24 1.19
N ARG A 198 7.99 -2.30 1.93
CA ARG A 198 7.15 -1.23 1.34
C ARG A 198 7.98 -0.26 0.50
N GLU A 199 9.11 0.20 1.02
CA GLU A 199 10.03 1.11 0.30
C GLU A 199 10.51 0.50 -1.04
N LYS A 200 10.72 -0.83 -1.08
CA LYS A 200 11.12 -1.56 -2.29
C LYS A 200 10.00 -1.78 -3.31
N ASN A 201 8.73 -1.71 -2.88
CA ASN A 201 7.56 -1.90 -3.72
C ASN A 201 7.00 -0.56 -4.26
N SER A 202 7.50 0.57 -3.78
CA SER A 202 7.14 1.93 -4.23
C SER A 202 8.03 2.48 -5.35
N LEU A 203 8.68 1.60 -6.13
CA LEU A 203 9.53 1.93 -7.28
C LEU A 203 9.07 1.23 -8.55
#